data_AF-A0A833WD78-F1
#
_entry.id   AF-A0A833WD78-F1
#
_cell.length_a   1.000
_cell.length_b   1.000
_cell.length_c   1.000
_cell.angle_alpha   90.00
_cell.angle_beta   90.00
_cell.angle_gamma   90.00
#
_symmetry.space_group_name_H-M   'P 1'
#
loop_
_entity.id
_entity.type
_entity.pdbx_description
1 polymer ?
#
loop_
_entity_poly.entity_id
_entity_poly.type
_entity_poly.pdbx_seq_one_letter_code
_entity_poly.pdbx_strand_id
1 'polypeptide(L)'
;MSDEIATKKTRANVTGKKRAHRSAFGDFFWRDELERVYLDKNGNLPLFRPASAALSDEGIDRLHLTVRDTLRTSGIRTFEISNEAEKVVLVDEVMQAVVRECDAADNVELRREVSFKSEVLNSFGRVDRLVTKRGHKIMVIKCKKDNFDKGTAQMVIGTEAMLIENLERDPKFQEPVYGIVSNFLAWHFMELTVRGAKFHKVHINEEDVDGGLRRVTGSLFSILSGLPTEVAEPYI
;
A
#
# COMPACT_ATOMS: atom_id res chain seq x y z
N MET A 1 35.52 -2.78 -15.09
CA MET A 1 34.15 -2.31 -15.45
C MET A 1 33.25 -3.50 -15.84
N SER A 2 33.39 -4.62 -15.13
CA SER A 2 32.76 -5.91 -15.50
C SER A 2 32.16 -6.65 -14.31
N ASP A 3 32.45 -6.24 -13.08
CA ASP A 3 32.08 -6.96 -11.85
C ASP A 3 30.90 -6.33 -11.09
N GLU A 4 30.50 -5.08 -11.37
CA GLU A 4 29.33 -4.44 -10.75
C GLU A 4 27.99 -4.86 -11.36
N ILE A 5 28.01 -5.48 -12.55
CA ILE A 5 26.82 -6.08 -13.17
C ILE A 5 26.51 -7.44 -12.53
N ALA A 6 27.49 -8.09 -11.89
CA ALA A 6 27.28 -9.35 -11.16
C ALA A 6 26.44 -9.14 -9.88
N THR A 7 26.50 -7.96 -9.26
CA THR A 7 25.67 -7.55 -8.13
C THR A 7 24.22 -7.22 -8.50
N LYS A 8 23.88 -7.07 -9.79
CA LYS A 8 22.47 -6.96 -10.25
C LYS A 8 21.71 -8.30 -10.20
N LYS A 9 22.39 -9.42 -9.91
CA LYS A 9 21.74 -10.73 -9.67
C LYS A 9 21.33 -10.95 -8.20
N THR A 10 21.69 -10.08 -7.27
CA THR A 10 21.62 -10.41 -5.84
C THR A 10 20.26 -10.17 -5.17
N ARG A 11 19.18 -9.84 -5.91
CA ARG A 11 17.81 -9.85 -5.33
C ARG A 11 16.69 -10.40 -6.21
N ALA A 12 16.99 -10.87 -7.42
CA ALA A 12 16.06 -11.63 -8.24
C ALA A 12 16.01 -13.13 -7.89
N ASN A 13 16.58 -13.52 -6.74
CA ASN A 13 16.90 -14.90 -6.42
C ASN A 13 16.21 -15.42 -5.15
N VAL A 14 14.98 -14.98 -4.87
CA VAL A 14 14.23 -15.49 -3.71
C VAL A 14 13.30 -16.67 -4.04
N THR A 15 13.14 -17.10 -5.30
CA THR A 15 12.25 -18.25 -5.56
C THR A 15 12.81 -19.42 -6.33
N GLY A 16 14.02 -19.38 -6.90
CA GLY A 16 14.78 -20.59 -7.32
C GLY A 16 14.03 -21.64 -8.16
N LYS A 17 12.85 -21.33 -8.68
CA LYS A 17 12.00 -22.16 -9.52
C LYS A 17 11.64 -21.27 -10.68
N LYS A 18 12.19 -21.57 -11.85
CA LYS A 18 11.62 -21.10 -13.11
C LYS A 18 10.16 -21.58 -13.13
N ARG A 19 9.23 -20.69 -12.80
CA ARG A 19 7.80 -20.96 -12.95
C ARG A 19 7.53 -21.06 -14.45
N ALA A 20 7.21 -22.26 -14.93
CA ALA A 20 6.93 -22.53 -16.34
C ALA A 20 5.65 -21.82 -16.85
N HIS A 21 4.87 -21.20 -15.95
CA HIS A 21 3.65 -20.47 -16.26
C HIS A 21 3.63 -19.10 -15.58
N ARG A 22 3.11 -18.09 -16.27
CA ARG A 22 2.79 -16.78 -15.68
C ARG A 22 1.75 -16.97 -14.59
N SER A 23 2.01 -16.46 -13.39
CA SER A 23 1.07 -16.58 -12.27
C SER A 23 0.22 -15.33 -12.13
N ALA A 24 -1.08 -15.50 -11.91
CA ALA A 24 -1.95 -14.38 -11.60
C ALA A 24 -1.70 -13.91 -10.16
N PHE A 25 -1.86 -12.62 -9.87
CA PHE A 25 -1.70 -12.11 -8.50
C PHE A 25 -2.62 -12.83 -7.49
N GLY A 26 -3.77 -13.34 -7.95
CA GLY A 26 -4.73 -14.07 -7.12
C GLY A 26 -4.35 -15.49 -6.74
N ASP A 27 -3.26 -16.01 -7.30
CA ASP A 27 -2.80 -17.38 -7.04
C ASP A 27 -1.99 -17.49 -5.74
N PHE A 28 -1.65 -16.34 -5.13
CA PHE A 28 -0.73 -16.27 -4.00
C PHE A 28 -1.41 -16.03 -2.65
N PHE A 29 -0.84 -16.65 -1.63
CA PHE A 29 -1.15 -16.48 -0.22
C PHE A 29 0.07 -15.88 0.51
N TRP A 30 -0.17 -14.89 1.38
CA TRP A 30 0.92 -14.15 2.01
C TRP A 30 1.70 -15.04 2.98
N ARG A 31 1.03 -15.59 3.99
CA ARG A 31 1.67 -16.39 5.05
C ARG A 31 2.38 -17.62 4.52
N ASP A 32 1.75 -18.30 3.57
CA ASP A 32 2.21 -19.61 3.12
C ASP A 32 3.33 -19.52 2.08
N GLU A 33 3.35 -18.46 1.26
CA GLU A 33 4.22 -18.41 0.08
C GLU A 33 5.17 -17.22 0.03
N LEU A 34 4.82 -16.08 0.61
CA LEU A 34 5.57 -14.83 0.41
C LEU A 34 6.22 -14.28 1.68
N GLU A 35 5.57 -14.41 2.84
CA GLU A 35 5.99 -13.76 4.09
C GLU A 35 7.44 -14.05 4.46
N ARG A 36 7.88 -15.30 4.29
CA ARG A 36 9.25 -15.75 4.63
C ARG A 36 10.35 -14.98 3.91
N VAL A 37 10.07 -14.41 2.75
CA VAL A 37 11.01 -13.59 1.95
C VAL A 37 11.30 -12.25 2.63
N TYR A 38 10.35 -11.78 3.44
CA TYR A 38 10.34 -10.46 4.02
C TYR A 38 10.72 -10.43 5.50
N LEU A 39 10.93 -11.60 6.10
CA LEU A 39 11.39 -11.70 7.47
C LEU A 39 12.86 -11.30 7.59
N ASP A 40 13.18 -10.63 8.69
CA ASP A 40 14.56 -10.38 9.09
C ASP A 40 15.24 -11.68 9.58
N LYS A 41 16.51 -11.56 9.95
CA LYS A 41 17.31 -12.68 10.48
C LYS A 41 16.73 -13.33 11.75
N ASN A 42 15.84 -12.64 12.45
CA ASN A 42 15.19 -13.11 13.68
C ASN A 42 13.79 -13.68 13.42
N GLY A 43 13.34 -13.71 12.15
CA GLY A 43 12.01 -14.18 11.79
C GLY A 43 10.90 -13.14 11.96
N ASN A 44 11.23 -11.85 12.07
CA ASN A 44 10.25 -10.77 12.24
C ASN A 44 10.13 -9.92 10.98
N LEU A 45 8.94 -9.37 10.72
CA LEU A 45 8.77 -8.36 9.66
C LEU A 45 9.41 -7.03 10.10
N PRO A 46 10.31 -6.44 9.30
CA PRO A 46 10.84 -5.11 9.58
C PRO A 46 9.70 -4.09 9.63
N LEU A 47 9.67 -3.24 10.66
CA LEU A 47 8.60 -2.27 10.84
C LEU A 47 9.05 -0.84 10.53
N PHE A 48 8.10 -0.02 10.10
CA PHE A 48 8.29 1.42 10.00
C PHE A 48 7.14 2.19 10.65
N ARG A 49 7.39 3.47 10.91
CA ARG A 49 6.38 4.43 11.31
C ARG A 49 6.50 5.64 10.37
N PRO A 50 5.44 5.97 9.61
CA PRO A 50 5.38 7.25 8.91
C PRO A 50 5.51 8.41 9.90
N ALA A 51 6.09 9.53 9.46
CA ALA A 51 5.95 10.78 10.21
C ALA A 51 4.48 11.05 10.54
N SER A 52 4.22 11.76 11.64
CA SER A 52 2.86 12.19 11.98
C SER A 52 2.68 13.62 11.46
N ALA A 53 2.21 13.75 10.23
CA ALA A 53 1.61 14.99 9.74
C ALA A 53 0.09 14.88 9.82
N ALA A 54 -0.56 16.00 10.15
CA ALA A 54 -2.02 16.09 10.13
C ALA A 54 -2.46 16.74 8.82
N LEU A 55 -3.62 16.30 8.32
CA LEU A 55 -4.37 17.10 7.34
C LEU A 55 -4.85 18.38 8.03
N SER A 56 -5.27 19.36 7.23
CA SER A 56 -5.96 20.54 7.75
C SER A 56 -7.21 20.14 8.54
N ASP A 57 -7.57 20.91 9.58
CA ASP A 57 -8.78 20.64 10.37
C ASP A 57 -10.03 20.63 9.46
N GLU A 58 -10.10 21.53 8.49
CA GLU A 58 -11.18 21.53 7.50
C GLU A 58 -11.20 20.26 6.63
N GLY A 59 -10.03 19.76 6.21
CA GLY A 59 -9.91 18.53 5.43
C GLY A 59 -10.38 17.31 6.22
N ILE A 60 -10.01 17.26 7.50
CA ILE A 60 -10.45 16.23 8.44
C ILE A 60 -11.97 16.30 8.67
N ASP A 61 -12.52 17.48 8.96
CA ASP A 61 -13.96 17.65 9.18
C ASP A 61 -14.79 17.26 7.95
N ARG A 62 -14.34 17.63 6.74
CA ARG A 62 -14.96 17.19 5.49
C ARG A 62 -14.94 15.67 5.35
N LEU A 63 -13.81 15.03 5.64
CA LEU A 63 -13.71 13.56 5.58
C LEU A 63 -14.65 12.90 6.58
N HIS A 64 -14.72 13.39 7.82
CA HIS A 64 -15.65 12.86 8.83
C HIS A 64 -17.10 12.93 8.37
N LEU A 65 -17.50 14.07 7.81
CA LEU A 65 -18.85 14.24 7.27
C LEU A 65 -19.12 13.24 6.14
N THR A 66 -18.21 13.12 5.17
CA THR A 66 -18.38 12.19 4.04
C THR A 66 -18.44 10.73 4.46
N VAL A 67 -17.55 10.30 5.36
CA VAL A 67 -17.55 8.94 5.91
C VAL A 67 -18.86 8.67 6.64
N ARG A 68 -19.30 9.59 7.52
CA ARG A 68 -20.55 9.46 8.27
C ARG A 68 -21.76 9.39 7.34
N ASP A 69 -21.80 10.23 6.32
CA ASP A 69 -22.89 10.23 5.34
C ASP A 69 -22.91 8.94 4.54
N THR A 70 -21.75 8.46 4.06
CA THR A 70 -21.64 7.18 3.33
C THR A 70 -22.15 6.01 4.17
N LEU A 71 -21.73 5.94 5.43
CA LEU A 71 -22.21 4.89 6.35
C LEU A 71 -23.72 4.96 6.54
N ARG A 72 -24.27 6.17 6.74
CA ARG A 72 -25.71 6.39 6.89
C ARG A 72 -26.51 6.01 5.64
N THR A 73 -26.09 6.46 4.46
CA THR A 73 -26.84 6.24 3.21
C THR A 73 -26.79 4.80 2.72
N SER A 74 -25.70 4.10 3.01
CA SER A 74 -25.55 2.67 2.65
C SER A 74 -26.29 1.74 3.61
N GLY A 75 -27.01 2.27 4.62
CA GLY A 75 -27.71 1.45 5.61
C GLY A 75 -26.78 0.65 6.51
N ILE A 76 -25.50 1.02 6.57
CA ILE A 76 -24.48 0.36 7.39
C ILE A 76 -24.74 0.77 8.84
N ARG A 77 -25.51 -0.06 9.56
CA ARG A 77 -25.62 0.06 11.01
C ARG A 77 -24.38 -0.61 11.59
N THR A 78 -23.59 0.15 12.36
CA THR A 78 -22.48 -0.36 13.18
C THR A 78 -21.51 -1.29 12.44
N PHE A 79 -20.61 -0.77 11.58
CA PHE A 79 -19.38 -1.41 11.04
C PHE A 79 -19.40 -2.89 10.58
N GLU A 80 -20.54 -3.57 10.59
CA GLU A 80 -20.87 -4.85 9.99
C GLU A 80 -21.00 -4.65 8.49
N ILE A 81 -19.88 -4.25 7.89
CA ILE A 81 -19.83 -3.92 6.48
C ILE A 81 -19.97 -5.23 5.71
N SER A 82 -21.10 -5.35 5.02
CA SER A 82 -21.58 -6.63 4.51
C SER A 82 -20.95 -7.01 3.17
N ASN A 83 -20.40 -6.05 2.40
CA ASN A 83 -19.83 -6.30 1.08
C ASN A 83 -18.50 -5.56 0.80
N GLU A 84 -17.71 -6.09 -0.15
CA GLU A 84 -16.41 -5.52 -0.57
C GLU A 84 -16.54 -4.15 -1.27
N ALA A 85 -17.66 -3.87 -1.93
CA ALA A 85 -17.87 -2.65 -2.70
C ALA A 85 -17.96 -1.41 -1.77
N GLU A 86 -18.62 -1.53 -0.62
CA GLU A 86 -18.72 -0.48 0.39
C GLU A 86 -17.35 -0.14 1.01
N LYS A 87 -16.50 -1.16 1.23
CA LYS A 87 -15.12 -0.97 1.70
C LYS A 87 -14.30 -0.15 0.71
N VAL A 88 -14.44 -0.45 -0.58
CA VAL A 88 -13.76 0.28 -1.65
C VAL A 88 -14.19 1.75 -1.64
N VAL A 89 -15.48 2.05 -1.45
CA VAL A 89 -15.97 3.44 -1.39
C VAL A 89 -15.34 4.18 -0.19
N LEU A 90 -15.35 3.60 1.01
CA LEU A 90 -14.79 4.26 2.19
C LEU A 90 -13.28 4.46 2.08
N VAL A 91 -12.54 3.50 1.51
CA VAL A 91 -11.11 3.66 1.21
C VAL A 91 -10.89 4.77 0.18
N ASP A 92 -11.74 4.87 -0.84
CA ASP A 92 -11.68 5.95 -1.84
C ASP A 92 -11.87 7.33 -1.22
N GLU A 93 -12.82 7.47 -0.31
CA GLU A 93 -13.08 8.77 0.35
C GLU A 93 -11.88 9.22 1.18
N VAL A 94 -11.27 8.31 1.94
CA VAL A 94 -10.04 8.59 2.69
C VAL A 94 -8.91 9.00 1.73
N MET A 95 -8.68 8.24 0.66
CA MET A 95 -7.61 8.55 -0.29
C MET A 95 -7.84 9.87 -1.03
N GLN A 96 -9.07 10.15 -1.44
CA GLN A 96 -9.39 11.43 -2.09
C GLN A 96 -9.20 12.61 -1.15
N ALA A 97 -9.58 12.49 0.13
CA ALA A 97 -9.32 13.53 1.12
C ALA A 97 -7.82 13.82 1.24
N VAL A 98 -6.99 12.78 1.35
CA VAL A 98 -5.53 12.97 1.44
C VAL A 98 -4.94 13.57 0.15
N VAL A 99 -5.35 13.07 -1.02
CA VAL A 99 -4.84 13.58 -2.31
C VAL A 99 -5.19 15.05 -2.52
N ARG A 100 -6.37 15.50 -2.06
CA ARG A 100 -6.79 16.91 -2.15
C ARG A 100 -5.93 17.86 -1.31
N GLU A 101 -5.30 17.36 -0.24
CA GLU A 101 -4.46 18.17 0.64
C GLU A 101 -2.98 18.16 0.20
N CYS A 102 -2.60 17.31 -0.77
CA CYS A 102 -1.25 17.28 -1.31
C CYS A 102 -0.94 18.54 -2.13
N ASP A 103 0.34 18.94 -2.17
CA ASP A 103 0.79 20.08 -2.96
C ASP A 103 0.45 19.89 -4.45
N ALA A 104 -0.13 20.91 -5.08
CA ALA A 104 -0.43 20.89 -6.51
C ALA A 104 0.83 20.61 -7.37
N ALA A 105 2.01 21.07 -6.92
CA ALA A 105 3.29 20.80 -7.59
C ALA A 105 3.67 19.31 -7.59
N ASP A 106 3.13 18.50 -6.67
CA ASP A 106 3.38 17.07 -6.61
C ASP A 106 2.58 16.29 -7.67
N ASN A 107 1.57 16.91 -8.30
CA ASN A 107 0.70 16.28 -9.30
C ASN A 107 0.26 14.87 -8.89
N VAL A 108 -0.34 14.77 -7.70
CA VAL A 108 -0.80 13.50 -7.14
C VAL A 108 -2.13 13.11 -7.79
N GLU A 109 -2.17 11.93 -8.41
CA GLU A 109 -3.38 11.42 -9.08
C GLU A 109 -3.76 10.04 -8.52
N LEU A 110 -5.05 9.86 -8.23
CA LEU A 110 -5.63 8.57 -7.85
C LEU A 110 -6.33 7.93 -9.05
N ARG A 111 -5.87 6.75 -9.47
CA ARG A 111 -6.44 5.98 -10.59
C ARG A 111 -7.11 4.70 -10.09
N ARG A 112 -8.20 4.31 -10.74
CA ARG A 112 -8.97 3.09 -10.42
C ARG A 112 -8.62 1.93 -11.34
N GLU A 113 -8.69 0.72 -10.79
CA GLU A 113 -8.63 -0.57 -11.51
C GLU A 113 -7.45 -0.69 -12.49
N VAL A 114 -6.22 -0.60 -11.97
CA VAL A 114 -5.02 -0.59 -12.81
C VAL A 114 -4.43 -2.00 -12.95
N SER A 115 -4.24 -2.43 -14.19
CA SER A 115 -3.56 -3.69 -14.51
C SER A 115 -2.04 -3.54 -14.46
N PHE A 116 -1.39 -4.54 -13.87
CA PHE A 116 0.06 -4.69 -13.83
C PHE A 116 0.46 -5.99 -14.51
N LYS A 117 1.57 -5.94 -15.24
CA LYS A 117 2.19 -7.11 -15.84
C LYS A 117 3.70 -6.96 -15.71
N SER A 118 4.32 -7.85 -14.95
CA SER A 118 5.77 -7.87 -14.77
C SER A 118 6.35 -9.12 -15.39
N GLU A 119 7.23 -8.94 -16.38
CA GLU A 119 7.97 -10.04 -16.98
C GLU A 119 9.03 -10.59 -16.03
N VAL A 120 9.65 -9.70 -15.25
CA VAL A 120 10.65 -10.04 -14.22
C VAL A 120 10.05 -10.94 -13.14
N LEU A 121 8.85 -10.61 -12.64
CA LEU A 121 8.16 -11.43 -11.64
C LEU A 121 7.39 -12.60 -12.26
N ASN A 122 7.35 -12.68 -13.60
CA ASN A 122 6.51 -13.61 -14.35
C ASN A 122 5.05 -13.63 -13.85
N SER A 123 4.50 -12.44 -13.58
CA SER A 123 3.20 -12.27 -12.94
C SER A 123 2.35 -11.20 -13.61
N PHE A 124 1.04 -11.31 -13.45
CA PHE A 124 0.09 -10.32 -13.93
C PHE A 124 -1.11 -10.22 -12.99
N GLY A 125 -1.75 -9.06 -12.95
CA GLY A 125 -2.92 -8.86 -12.13
C GLY A 125 -3.43 -7.45 -12.19
N ARG A 126 -4.36 -7.15 -11.29
CA ARG A 126 -4.98 -5.82 -11.17
C ARG A 126 -4.84 -5.36 -9.74
N VAL A 127 -4.64 -4.06 -9.53
CA VAL A 127 -4.78 -3.40 -8.23
C VAL A 127 -6.03 -2.52 -8.23
N ASP A 128 -6.59 -2.28 -7.06
CA ASP A 128 -7.88 -1.60 -7.00
C ASP A 128 -7.67 -0.10 -7.18
N ARG A 129 -6.62 0.46 -6.58
CA ARG A 129 -6.15 1.82 -6.85
C ARG A 129 -4.65 1.90 -7.10
N LEU A 130 -4.27 2.92 -7.85
CA LEU A 130 -2.89 3.35 -8.06
C LEU A 130 -2.81 4.84 -7.80
N VAL A 131 -1.84 5.27 -6.99
CA VAL A 131 -1.47 6.67 -6.84
C VAL A 131 -0.21 6.94 -7.65
N THR A 132 -0.23 7.98 -8.47
CA THR A 132 0.96 8.53 -9.12
C THR A 132 1.30 9.89 -8.53
N LYS A 133 2.59 10.21 -8.43
CA LYS A 133 3.10 11.52 -7.99
C LYS A 133 4.25 11.90 -8.90
N ARG A 134 4.27 13.15 -9.38
CA ARG A 134 5.29 13.69 -10.31
C ARG A 134 5.55 12.75 -11.52
N GLY A 135 4.49 12.10 -11.98
CA GLY A 135 4.53 11.13 -13.09
C GLY A 135 5.05 9.74 -12.73
N HIS A 136 5.55 9.48 -11.52
CA HIS A 136 5.96 8.14 -11.07
C HIS A 136 4.82 7.42 -10.34
N LYS A 137 4.84 6.09 -10.34
CA LYS A 137 3.87 5.27 -9.62
C LYS A 137 4.33 5.09 -8.17
N ILE A 138 3.61 5.63 -7.19
CA ILE A 138 4.11 5.67 -5.80
C ILE A 138 3.34 4.73 -4.87
N MET A 139 2.07 4.43 -5.13
CA MET A 139 1.30 3.59 -4.20
C MET A 139 0.29 2.71 -4.92
N VAL A 140 0.25 1.43 -4.59
CA VAL A 140 -0.86 0.54 -4.96
C VAL A 140 -1.75 0.26 -3.75
N ILE A 141 -3.06 0.15 -3.98
CA ILE A 141 -4.03 -0.13 -2.92
C ILE A 141 -4.89 -1.33 -3.32
N LYS A 142 -5.04 -2.25 -2.37
CA LYS A 142 -5.92 -3.40 -2.42
C LYS A 142 -6.98 -3.32 -1.34
N CYS A 143 -8.23 -3.34 -1.77
CA CYS A 143 -9.37 -3.38 -0.88
C CYS A 143 -9.79 -4.85 -0.70
N LYS A 144 -9.96 -5.27 0.54
CA LYS A 144 -10.49 -6.59 0.90
C LYS A 144 -11.54 -6.44 1.97
N LYS A 145 -12.48 -7.37 2.07
CA LYS A 145 -13.39 -7.44 3.21
C LYS A 145 -12.70 -8.12 4.40
N ASP A 146 -12.43 -9.42 4.25
CA ASP A 146 -11.97 -10.27 5.37
C ASP A 146 -10.67 -11.03 5.08
N ASN A 147 -10.43 -11.45 3.83
CA ASN A 147 -9.23 -12.22 3.47
C ASN A 147 -8.05 -11.31 3.14
N PHE A 148 -7.37 -10.84 4.20
CA PHE A 148 -6.14 -10.06 4.08
C PHE A 148 -4.96 -10.90 3.60
N ASP A 149 -4.97 -12.22 3.70
CA ASP A 149 -3.82 -13.03 3.31
C ASP A 149 -3.60 -12.98 1.79
N LYS A 150 -4.67 -13.26 1.01
CA LYS A 150 -4.65 -13.03 -0.45
C LYS A 150 -4.49 -11.56 -0.81
N GLY A 151 -5.13 -10.66 -0.06
CA GLY A 151 -5.02 -9.22 -0.30
C GLY A 151 -3.60 -8.69 -0.15
N THR A 152 -2.89 -9.14 0.87
CA THR A 152 -1.50 -8.78 1.16
C THR A 152 -0.60 -9.32 0.05
N ALA A 153 -0.78 -10.58 -0.36
CA ALA A 153 -0.01 -11.14 -1.47
C ALA A 153 -0.19 -10.34 -2.77
N GLN A 154 -1.44 -10.01 -3.12
CA GLN A 154 -1.75 -9.18 -4.29
C GLN A 154 -1.15 -7.77 -4.20
N MET A 155 -1.19 -7.16 -3.01
CA MET A 155 -0.60 -5.85 -2.75
C MET A 155 0.92 -5.89 -2.90
N VAL A 156 1.59 -6.89 -2.30
CA VAL A 156 3.05 -7.04 -2.32
C VAL A 156 3.55 -7.19 -3.76
N ILE A 157 2.97 -8.12 -4.52
CA ILE A 157 3.36 -8.35 -5.93
C ILE A 157 3.08 -7.11 -6.78
N GLY A 158 1.95 -6.43 -6.55
CA GLY A 158 1.64 -5.17 -7.24
C GLY A 158 2.65 -4.07 -6.93
N THR A 159 3.13 -4.00 -5.69
CA THR A 159 4.13 -3.02 -5.23
C THR A 159 5.49 -3.31 -5.83
N GLU A 160 5.91 -4.58 -5.88
CA GLU A 160 7.15 -4.99 -6.55
C GLU A 160 7.10 -4.69 -8.05
N ALA A 161 6.00 -5.05 -8.72
CA ALA A 161 5.81 -4.76 -10.15
C ALA A 161 5.88 -3.26 -10.43
N MET A 162 5.25 -2.45 -9.57
CA MET A 162 5.31 -1.00 -9.65
C MET A 162 6.73 -0.44 -9.49
N LEU A 163 7.51 -0.94 -8.53
CA LEU A 163 8.90 -0.51 -8.36
C LEU A 163 9.75 -0.86 -9.60
N ILE A 164 9.56 -2.06 -10.15
CA ILE A 164 10.26 -2.50 -11.36
C ILE A 164 9.95 -1.56 -12.53
N GLU A 165 8.67 -1.24 -12.78
CA GLU A 165 8.29 -0.33 -13.86
C GLU A 165 8.86 1.09 -13.67
N ASN A 166 8.91 1.60 -12.44
CA ASN A 166 9.57 2.88 -12.16
C ASN A 166 11.07 2.83 -12.48
N LEU A 167 11.77 1.75 -12.09
CA LEU A 167 13.21 1.58 -12.33
C LEU A 167 13.53 1.36 -13.82
N GLU A 168 12.64 0.69 -14.56
CA GLU A 168 12.77 0.53 -16.01
C GLU A 168 12.61 1.88 -16.74
N ARG A 169 11.69 2.72 -16.27
CA ARG A 169 11.48 4.07 -16.83
C ARG A 169 12.57 5.06 -16.39
N ASP A 170 12.99 5.00 -15.14
CA ASP A 170 14.04 5.84 -14.56
C ASP A 170 14.98 4.99 -13.68
N PRO A 171 16.14 4.56 -14.23
CA PRO A 171 17.12 3.77 -13.50
C PRO A 171 17.72 4.47 -12.27
N LYS A 172 17.54 5.78 -12.14
CA LYS A 172 18.01 6.57 -10.98
C LYS A 172 16.93 6.74 -9.91
N PHE A 173 15.73 6.19 -10.10
CA PHE A 173 14.65 6.25 -9.11
C PHE A 173 15.12 5.65 -7.77
N GLN A 174 15.20 6.49 -6.73
CA GLN A 174 15.63 6.10 -5.38
C GLN A 174 14.52 6.23 -4.33
N GLU A 175 13.36 6.77 -4.70
CA GLU A 175 12.25 6.99 -3.78
C GLU A 175 11.60 5.64 -3.38
N PRO A 176 11.07 5.52 -2.16
CA PRO A 176 10.25 4.39 -1.79
C PRO A 176 8.95 4.37 -2.59
N VAL A 177 8.45 3.16 -2.85
CA VAL A 177 7.07 2.94 -3.29
C VAL A 177 6.30 2.21 -2.19
N TYR A 178 4.97 2.32 -2.22
CA TYR A 178 4.12 1.87 -1.15
C TYR A 178 3.04 0.90 -1.64
N GLY A 179 2.69 -0.02 -0.77
CA GLY A 179 1.57 -0.94 -0.96
C GLY A 179 0.63 -0.86 0.23
N ILE A 180 -0.67 -0.84 -0.02
CA ILE A 180 -1.69 -0.85 1.03
C ILE A 180 -2.67 -1.98 0.78
N VAL A 181 -2.96 -2.76 1.81
CA VAL A 181 -4.18 -3.59 1.85
C VAL A 181 -5.09 -3.07 2.95
N SER A 182 -6.35 -2.85 2.64
CA SER A 182 -7.29 -2.23 3.57
C SER A 182 -8.71 -2.77 3.43
N ASN A 183 -9.41 -2.80 4.57
CA ASN A 183 -10.86 -2.97 4.64
C ASN A 183 -11.52 -1.76 5.32
N PHE A 184 -10.94 -0.58 5.12
CA PHE A 184 -11.26 0.67 5.81
C PHE A 184 -10.98 0.68 7.33
N LEU A 185 -11.17 -0.42 8.05
CA LEU A 185 -10.90 -0.50 9.50
C LEU A 185 -9.44 -0.84 9.78
N ALA A 186 -8.91 -1.84 9.10
CA ALA A 186 -7.51 -2.23 9.15
C ALA A 186 -6.80 -1.72 7.88
N TRP A 187 -5.67 -1.05 8.07
CA TRP A 187 -4.80 -0.56 7.01
C TRP A 187 -3.40 -1.14 7.22
N HIS A 188 -2.97 -2.02 6.33
CA HIS A 188 -1.61 -2.56 6.36
C HIS A 188 -0.82 -1.93 5.23
N PHE A 189 0.28 -1.30 5.59
CA PHE A 189 1.18 -0.61 4.70
C PHE A 189 2.45 -1.43 4.51
N MET A 190 2.98 -1.36 3.31
CA MET A 190 4.31 -1.80 2.93
C MET A 190 5.04 -0.59 2.36
N GLU A 191 6.22 -0.27 2.88
CA GLU A 191 7.22 0.56 2.22
C GLU A 191 8.18 -0.38 1.49
N LEU A 192 8.45 -0.15 0.21
CA LEU A 192 9.38 -0.93 -0.59
C LEU A 192 10.41 -0.03 -1.26
N THR A 193 11.67 -0.41 -1.11
CA THR A 193 12.81 0.17 -1.83
C THR A 193 13.65 -0.95 -2.45
N VAL A 194 14.62 -0.60 -3.29
CA VAL A 194 15.65 -1.56 -3.74
C VAL A 194 16.42 -2.21 -2.58
N ARG A 195 16.42 -1.59 -1.40
CA ARG A 195 17.10 -2.06 -0.18
C ARG A 195 16.24 -2.93 0.72
N GLY A 196 14.95 -3.05 0.46
CA GLY A 196 14.05 -4.00 1.14
C GLY A 196 12.70 -3.39 1.44
N ALA A 197 11.89 -4.16 2.17
CA ALA A 197 10.57 -3.74 2.58
C ALA A 197 10.46 -3.55 4.09
N LYS A 198 9.55 -2.68 4.50
CA LYS A 198 9.11 -2.49 5.89
C LYS A 198 7.60 -2.43 5.94
N PHE A 199 7.02 -2.73 7.09
CA PHE A 199 5.57 -2.83 7.27
C PHE A 199 5.07 -1.93 8.39
N HIS A 200 3.84 -1.45 8.24
CA HIS A 200 3.16 -0.65 9.24
C HIS A 200 1.67 -1.00 9.26
N LYS A 201 1.02 -0.89 10.42
CA LYS A 201 -0.41 -1.17 10.55
C LYS A 201 -1.10 -0.07 11.32
N VAL A 202 -2.25 0.35 10.82
CA VAL A 202 -3.16 1.27 11.52
C VAL A 202 -4.53 0.62 11.61
N HIS A 203 -5.14 0.69 12.78
CA HIS A 203 -6.50 0.24 13.02
C HIS A 203 -7.38 1.43 13.42
N ILE A 204 -8.57 1.47 12.82
CA ILE A 204 -9.68 2.33 13.21
C ILE A 204 -10.57 1.50 14.13
N ASN A 205 -10.63 1.90 15.40
CA ASN A 205 -11.51 1.26 16.36
C ASN A 205 -12.91 1.88 16.22
N GLU A 206 -13.96 1.07 16.39
CA GLU A 206 -15.33 1.58 16.29
C GLU A 206 -15.66 2.60 17.39
N GLU A 207 -15.02 2.46 18.56
CA GLU A 207 -15.14 3.40 19.68
C GLU A 207 -14.35 4.69 19.47
N ASP A 208 -13.36 4.68 18.57
CA ASP A 208 -12.47 5.81 18.25
C ASP A 208 -12.27 5.91 16.73
N VAL A 209 -13.38 6.08 16.01
CA VAL A 209 -13.35 6.25 14.55
C VAL A 209 -12.54 7.49 14.20
N ASP A 210 -12.70 8.56 14.98
CA ASP A 210 -12.11 9.84 14.65
C ASP A 210 -10.59 9.84 14.84
N GLY A 211 -10.11 9.34 15.97
CA GLY A 211 -8.67 9.13 16.17
C GLY A 211 -8.10 8.14 15.17
N GLY A 212 -8.84 7.09 14.81
CA GLY A 212 -8.45 6.15 13.76
C GLY A 212 -8.26 6.81 12.39
N LEU A 213 -9.22 7.61 11.96
CA LEU A 213 -9.15 8.35 10.69
C LEU A 213 -7.99 9.34 10.70
N ARG A 214 -7.76 10.07 11.80
CA ARG A 214 -6.60 10.98 11.92
C ARG A 214 -5.26 10.24 11.80
N ARG A 215 -5.13 9.04 12.41
CA ARG A 215 -3.93 8.21 12.27
C ARG A 215 -3.72 7.72 10.84
N VAL A 216 -4.77 7.21 10.19
CA VAL A 216 -4.69 6.70 8.81
C VAL A 216 -4.35 7.83 7.83
N THR A 217 -5.10 8.92 7.88
CA THR A 217 -4.92 10.06 6.97
C THR A 217 -3.56 10.72 7.19
N GLY A 218 -3.11 10.86 8.44
CA GLY A 218 -1.79 11.40 8.73
C GLY A 218 -0.64 10.53 8.20
N SER A 219 -0.75 9.21 8.32
CA SER A 219 0.20 8.27 7.71
C SER A 219 0.22 8.40 6.19
N LEU A 220 -0.95 8.42 5.54
CA LEU A 220 -1.08 8.56 4.09
C LEU A 220 -0.54 9.90 3.60
N PHE A 221 -0.89 10.99 4.26
CA PHE A 221 -0.43 12.33 3.91
C PHE A 221 1.08 12.44 4.03
N SER A 222 1.65 11.95 5.13
CA SER A 222 3.10 11.95 5.32
C SER A 222 3.83 11.17 4.23
N ILE A 223 3.31 9.99 3.86
CA ILE A 223 3.83 9.20 2.75
C ILE A 223 3.76 9.98 1.44
N LEU A 224 2.60 10.56 1.11
CA LEU A 224 2.40 11.26 -0.16
C LEU A 224 3.15 12.59 -0.23
N SER A 225 3.40 13.25 0.89
CA SER A 225 4.26 14.45 0.99
C SER A 225 5.76 14.11 0.98
N GLY A 226 6.14 12.83 1.06
CA GLY A 226 7.55 12.41 1.09
C GLY A 226 8.25 12.74 2.41
N LEU A 227 7.49 12.81 3.51
CA LEU A 227 8.06 12.97 4.85
C LEU A 227 8.82 11.71 5.26
N PRO A 228 9.88 11.85 6.10
CA PRO A 228 10.71 10.71 6.49
C PRO A 228 9.91 9.63 7.23
N THR A 229 10.34 8.38 7.07
CA THR A 229 9.85 7.24 7.84
C THR A 229 10.90 6.80 8.86
N GLU A 230 10.46 6.50 10.07
CA GLU A 230 11.32 6.00 11.15
C GLU A 230 11.28 4.48 11.20
N VAL A 231 12.39 3.86 11.63
CA VAL A 231 12.40 2.43 11.97
C VAL A 231 11.58 2.26 13.24
N ALA A 232 10.61 1.35 13.22
CA ALA A 232 9.78 1.06 14.38
C ALA A 232 10.23 -0.24 15.07
N GLU A 233 10.15 -0.26 16.40
CA GLU A 233 10.31 -1.50 17.17
C GLU A 233 9.06 -2.39 17.01
N PRO A 234 9.21 -3.72 17.12
CA PRO A 234 8.08 -4.65 17.17
C PRO A 234 7.08 -4.21 18.25
N TYR A 235 5.77 -4.25 17.92
CA TYR A 235 4.74 -4.14 18.94
C TYR A 235 4.90 -5.34 19.89
N ILE A 236 5.28 -5.07 21.15
CA ILE A 236 5.32 -6.06 22.25
C ILE A 236 3.89 -6.31 22.73
#